data_AF-A0A833E6D8-F1
#
_entry.id   AF-A0A833E6D8-F1
#
_cell.length_a   1.000
_cell.length_b   1.000
_cell.length_c   1.000
_cell.angle_alpha   90.00
_cell.angle_beta   90.00
_cell.angle_gamma   90.00
#
_symmetry.space_group_name_H-M   'P 1'
#
loop_
_entity.id
_entity.type
_entity.pdbx_description
1 polymer ?
#
loop_
_entity_poly.entity_id
_entity_poly.type
_entity_poly.pdbx_seq_one_letter_code
_entity_poly.pdbx_strand_id
1 'polypeptide(L)'
;LAFRALGEKLYGVRLDTPKSRRGDMRSLVEEVRWALDLEGGKHVKIFVSGGLDEKEICRLRDIVDGFGVGSSIAFPPSIDISMDIVEVKRGEKWEKIAKRGKLPGAKTVYACNNIVNHVVVLWGSEPPRTCRNPQQMLVEYIRDGKLVRRLPSLDEIRKYVFEQLKQLDPSLKSVCSTESKY
;
A
#
# COMPACT_ATOMS: atom_id res chain seq x y z
N LEU A 1 -32.83 5.49 -18.16
CA LEU A 1 -33.60 4.22 -18.08
C LEU A 1 -33.44 3.53 -16.72
N ALA A 2 -32.21 3.26 -16.26
CA ALA A 2 -31.97 2.58 -14.99
C ALA A 2 -32.54 3.33 -13.76
N PHE A 3 -32.31 4.65 -13.68
CA PHE A 3 -32.86 5.46 -12.59
C PHE A 3 -34.40 5.41 -12.54
N ARG A 4 -35.08 5.57 -13.68
CA ARG A 4 -36.54 5.49 -13.75
C ARG A 4 -37.09 4.10 -13.37
N ALA A 5 -36.32 3.04 -13.61
CA ALA A 5 -36.72 1.68 -13.26
C ALA A 5 -36.52 1.34 -11.78
N LEU A 6 -35.50 1.90 -11.14
CA LEU A 6 -35.06 1.51 -9.80
C LEU A 6 -35.30 2.58 -8.73
N GLY A 7 -35.36 3.86 -9.11
CA GLY A 7 -35.55 5.02 -8.23
C GLY A 7 -34.64 4.99 -7.01
N GLU A 8 -35.24 5.09 -5.83
CA GLU A 8 -34.56 5.04 -4.53
C GLU A 8 -33.76 3.75 -4.28
N LYS A 9 -34.08 2.64 -4.96
CA LYS A 9 -33.33 1.38 -4.82
C LYS A 9 -32.01 1.39 -5.59
N LEU A 10 -31.80 2.35 -6.49
CA LEU A 10 -30.54 2.47 -7.21
C LEU A 10 -29.46 3.07 -6.29
N TYR A 11 -28.63 2.20 -5.70
CA TYR A 11 -27.52 2.63 -4.85
C TYR A 11 -26.44 3.43 -5.63
N GLY A 12 -26.15 3.01 -6.86
CA GLY A 12 -25.12 3.64 -7.66
C GLY A 12 -25.00 3.06 -9.06
N VAL A 13 -24.24 3.75 -9.90
CA VAL A 13 -23.89 3.34 -11.26
C VAL A 13 -22.39 3.08 -11.35
N ARG A 14 -22.01 2.09 -12.17
CA ARG A 14 -20.61 1.78 -12.45
C ARG A 14 -20.27 2.16 -13.89
N LEU A 15 -19.24 2.98 -14.04
CA LEU A 15 -18.67 3.36 -15.33
C LEU A 15 -17.42 2.52 -15.60
N ASP A 16 -17.52 1.66 -16.62
CA ASP A 16 -16.46 0.74 -17.04
C ASP A 16 -16.23 0.86 -18.56
N THR A 17 -15.89 2.07 -19.00
CA THR A 17 -15.83 2.38 -20.43
C THR A 17 -14.52 1.86 -21.04
N PRO A 18 -14.58 1.04 -22.12
CA PRO A 18 -13.39 0.56 -22.81
C PRO A 18 -12.53 1.73 -23.30
N LYS A 19 -11.19 1.57 -23.31
CA LYS A 19 -10.24 2.63 -23.72
C LYS A 19 -10.57 3.26 -25.08
N SER A 20 -11.13 2.51 -26.03
CA SER A 20 -11.53 3.00 -27.36
C SER A 20 -12.71 3.96 -27.36
N ARG A 21 -13.53 3.97 -26.30
CA ARG A 21 -14.74 4.82 -26.17
C ARG A 21 -14.70 5.74 -24.94
N ARG A 22 -13.69 5.56 -24.09
CA ARG A 22 -13.59 6.20 -22.78
C ARG A 22 -13.47 7.72 -22.87
N GLY A 23 -12.85 8.25 -23.92
CA GLY A 23 -12.53 9.67 -24.01
C GLY A 23 -11.89 10.16 -22.71
N ASP A 24 -12.36 11.29 -22.20
CA ASP A 24 -12.07 11.76 -20.84
C ASP A 24 -13.08 11.19 -19.83
N MET A 25 -12.58 10.38 -18.88
CA MET A 25 -13.43 9.73 -17.86
C MET A 25 -14.08 10.76 -16.92
N ARG A 26 -13.40 11.87 -16.64
CA ARG A 26 -13.94 12.93 -15.80
C ARG A 26 -15.18 13.55 -16.42
N SER A 27 -15.10 13.94 -17.68
CA SER A 27 -16.24 14.47 -18.44
C SER A 27 -17.42 13.50 -18.45
N LEU A 28 -17.18 12.20 -18.62
CA LEU A 28 -18.23 11.18 -18.56
C LEU A 28 -18.90 11.09 -17.18
N VAL A 29 -18.12 11.16 -16.10
CA VAL A 29 -18.64 11.17 -14.73
C VAL A 29 -19.52 12.42 -14.52
N GLU A 30 -19.06 13.59 -14.94
CA GLU A 30 -19.78 14.86 -14.82
C GLU A 30 -21.09 14.84 -15.62
N GLU A 31 -21.08 14.31 -16.86
CA GLU A 31 -22.27 14.13 -17.68
C GLU A 31 -23.29 13.20 -17.02
N VAL A 32 -22.83 12.05 -16.51
CA VAL A 32 -23.70 11.08 -15.83
C VAL A 32 -24.26 11.67 -14.54
N ARG A 33 -23.44 12.41 -13.77
CA ARG A 33 -23.87 13.10 -12.56
C ARG A 33 -24.96 14.12 -12.87
N TRP A 34 -24.75 14.95 -13.89
CA TRP A 34 -25.73 15.93 -14.36
C TRP A 34 -27.05 15.27 -14.76
N ALA A 35 -26.99 14.21 -15.56
CA ALA A 35 -28.18 13.51 -16.03
C ALA A 35 -28.98 12.85 -14.88
N LEU A 36 -28.29 12.29 -13.89
CA LEU A 36 -28.94 11.73 -12.69
C LEU A 36 -29.59 12.84 -11.85
N ASP A 37 -28.91 13.97 -11.69
CA ASP A 37 -29.40 15.09 -10.88
C ASP A 37 -30.67 15.73 -11.46
N LEU A 38 -30.76 15.83 -12.79
CA LEU A 38 -31.97 16.31 -13.48
C LEU A 38 -33.20 15.45 -13.18
N GLU A 39 -33.00 14.15 -12.93
CA GLU A 39 -34.08 13.23 -12.59
C GLU A 39 -34.28 13.12 -11.07
N GLY A 40 -33.55 13.90 -10.25
CA GLY A 40 -33.62 13.87 -8.79
C GLY A 40 -32.74 12.81 -8.11
N GLY A 41 -31.89 12.11 -8.86
CA GLY A 41 -31.06 10.99 -8.39
C GLY A 41 -29.78 11.38 -7.66
N LYS A 42 -29.78 12.43 -6.85
CA LYS A 42 -28.58 12.92 -6.14
C LYS A 42 -27.99 11.89 -5.16
N HIS A 43 -28.80 10.95 -4.67
CA HIS A 43 -28.35 9.85 -3.79
C HIS A 43 -27.58 8.75 -4.53
N VAL A 44 -27.72 8.67 -5.86
CA VAL A 44 -27.12 7.62 -6.67
C VAL A 44 -25.62 7.83 -6.73
N LYS A 45 -24.83 6.91 -6.18
CA LYS A 45 -23.37 6.99 -6.18
C LYS A 45 -22.77 6.67 -7.55
N ILE A 46 -21.57 7.18 -7.83
CA ILE A 46 -20.83 6.89 -9.06
C ILE A 46 -19.55 6.12 -8.72
N PHE A 47 -19.40 4.94 -9.29
CA PHE A 47 -18.21 4.11 -9.19
C PHE A 47 -17.50 4.02 -10.54
N VAL A 48 -16.18 4.15 -10.56
CA VAL A 48 -15.38 4.03 -11.80
C VAL A 48 -14.46 2.81 -11.72
N SER A 49 -14.30 2.11 -12.84
CA SER A 49 -13.35 1.01 -12.97
C SER A 49 -12.62 0.99 -14.31
N GLY A 50 -11.65 0.08 -14.42
CA GLY A 50 -10.93 -0.21 -15.65
C GLY A 50 -9.67 0.64 -15.80
N GLY A 51 -8.50 0.02 -15.84
CA GLY A 51 -7.22 0.71 -16.11
C GLY A 51 -6.90 1.90 -15.20
N LEU A 52 -7.31 1.84 -13.94
CA LEU A 52 -7.05 2.90 -12.95
C LEU A 52 -5.67 2.70 -12.32
N ASP A 53 -4.90 3.78 -12.25
CA ASP A 53 -3.68 3.92 -11.46
C ASP A 53 -3.86 5.06 -10.44
N GLU A 54 -2.81 5.39 -9.70
CA GLU A 54 -2.87 6.41 -8.67
C GLU A 54 -3.13 7.81 -9.25
N LYS A 55 -2.67 8.10 -10.48
CA LYS A 55 -2.90 9.39 -11.15
C LYS A 55 -4.38 9.55 -11.52
N GLU A 56 -4.97 8.51 -12.10
CA GLU A 56 -6.40 8.52 -12.45
C GLU A 56 -7.28 8.62 -11.20
N ILE A 57 -6.91 7.94 -10.11
CA ILE A 57 -7.60 8.09 -8.82
C ILE A 57 -7.52 9.55 -8.35
N CYS A 58 -6.35 10.20 -8.41
CA CYS A 58 -6.20 11.60 -8.01
C CYS A 58 -7.06 12.57 -8.83
N ARG A 59 -7.25 12.30 -10.13
CA ARG A 59 -8.07 13.14 -11.03
C ARG A 59 -9.58 12.98 -10.85
N LEU A 60 -10.01 11.87 -10.27
CA LEU A 60 -11.43 11.49 -10.18
C LEU A 60 -11.96 11.49 -8.74
N ARG A 61 -11.09 11.43 -7.72
CA ARG A 61 -11.48 11.27 -6.30
C ARG A 61 -12.41 12.35 -5.75
N ASP A 62 -12.46 13.51 -6.39
CA ASP A 62 -13.33 14.63 -6.01
C ASP A 62 -14.74 14.52 -6.60
N ILE A 63 -14.95 13.65 -7.60
CA ILE A 63 -16.21 13.54 -8.34
C ILE A 63 -16.80 12.12 -8.38
N VAL A 64 -16.15 11.12 -7.77
CA VAL A 64 -16.65 9.73 -7.69
C VAL A 64 -16.71 9.23 -6.26
N ASP A 65 -17.59 8.28 -6.00
CA ASP A 65 -17.81 7.67 -4.68
C ASP A 65 -16.95 6.43 -4.43
N GLY A 66 -16.38 5.83 -5.47
CA GLY A 66 -15.50 4.67 -5.31
C GLY A 66 -14.84 4.18 -6.59
N PHE A 67 -13.83 3.33 -6.39
CA PHE A 67 -12.94 2.84 -7.44
C PHE A 67 -12.89 1.32 -7.48
N GLY A 68 -13.02 0.76 -8.67
CA GLY A 68 -12.70 -0.64 -8.98
C GLY A 68 -11.30 -0.73 -9.59
N VAL A 69 -10.30 -0.98 -8.75
CA VAL A 69 -8.88 -1.05 -9.15
C VAL A 69 -8.45 -2.52 -9.29
N GLY A 70 -7.93 -2.86 -10.47
CA GLY A 70 -7.55 -4.23 -10.83
C GLY A 70 -6.05 -4.37 -11.05
N SER A 71 -5.64 -4.31 -12.32
CA SER A 71 -4.28 -4.69 -12.76
C SER A 71 -3.15 -3.97 -12.03
N SER A 72 -3.30 -2.70 -11.67
CA SER A 72 -2.29 -1.92 -10.95
C SER A 72 -1.98 -2.44 -9.55
N ILE A 73 -2.95 -3.12 -8.90
CA ILE A 73 -2.75 -3.77 -7.60
C ILE A 73 -2.44 -5.26 -7.76
N ALA A 74 -3.11 -5.94 -8.69
CA ALA A 74 -2.97 -7.39 -8.86
C ALA A 74 -1.64 -7.80 -9.51
N PHE A 75 -1.07 -6.93 -10.35
CA PHE A 75 0.17 -7.16 -11.07
C PHE A 75 1.16 -5.99 -10.86
N PRO A 76 1.59 -5.71 -9.62
CA PRO A 76 2.56 -4.67 -9.36
C PRO A 76 3.95 -5.10 -9.86
N PRO A 77 4.89 -4.16 -10.06
CA PRO A 77 6.29 -4.50 -10.28
C PRO A 77 6.81 -5.42 -9.17
N SER A 78 7.58 -6.44 -9.55
CA SER A 78 8.16 -7.37 -8.58
C SER A 78 9.14 -6.66 -7.65
N ILE A 79 9.05 -6.94 -6.34
CA ILE A 79 10.09 -6.59 -5.38
C ILE A 79 11.16 -7.68 -5.44
N ASP A 80 12.36 -7.34 -5.89
CA ASP A 80 13.47 -8.28 -6.01
C ASP A 80 14.09 -8.56 -4.64
N ILE A 81 13.73 -9.70 -4.05
CA ILE A 81 14.22 -10.15 -2.75
C ILE A 81 15.21 -11.31 -2.97
N SER A 82 16.35 -11.25 -2.29
CA SER A 82 17.37 -12.30 -2.32
C SER A 82 17.62 -12.87 -0.91
N MET A 83 17.99 -14.14 -0.87
CA MET A 83 18.41 -14.83 0.35
C MET A 83 19.88 -15.21 0.22
N ASP A 84 20.68 -14.75 1.18
CA ASP A 84 22.13 -14.95 1.17
C ASP A 84 22.60 -15.40 2.57
N ILE A 85 23.60 -16.29 2.59
CA ILE A 85 24.29 -16.65 3.84
C ILE A 85 25.09 -15.43 4.32
N VAL A 86 24.91 -15.08 5.61
CA VAL A 86 25.62 -13.97 6.26
C VAL A 86 26.52 -14.43 7.41
N GLU A 87 26.33 -15.65 7.92
CA GLU A 87 27.18 -16.28 8.92
C GLU A 87 27.24 -17.79 8.69
N VAL A 88 28.37 -18.41 9.04
CA VAL A 88 28.56 -19.86 9.00
C VAL A 88 29.14 -20.31 10.33
N LYS A 89 28.56 -21.34 10.94
CA LYS A 89 29.12 -21.96 12.14
C LYS A 89 30.27 -22.89 11.75
N ARG A 90 31.46 -22.66 12.30
CA ARG A 90 32.64 -23.52 12.16
C ARG A 90 33.15 -23.90 13.54
N GLY A 91 33.08 -25.20 13.85
CA GLY A 91 33.28 -25.68 15.21
C GLY A 91 32.28 -25.03 16.17
N GLU A 92 32.79 -24.40 17.22
CA GLU A 92 31.98 -23.72 18.24
C GLU A 92 31.73 -22.23 17.95
N LYS A 93 32.31 -21.68 16.87
CA LYS A 93 32.26 -20.24 16.57
C LYS A 93 31.41 -19.95 15.33
N TRP A 94 30.69 -18.84 15.37
CA TRP A 94 30.04 -18.26 14.20
C TRP A 94 31.01 -17.32 13.50
N GLU A 95 31.32 -17.60 12.24
CA GLU A 95 32.12 -16.74 11.37
C GLU A 95 31.21 -15.86 10.52
N LYS A 96 31.44 -14.55 10.54
CA LYS A 96 30.68 -13.56 9.77
C LYS A 96 31.22 -13.52 8.33
N ILE A 97 30.52 -14.17 7.41
CA ILE A 97 30.94 -14.33 6.01
C ILE A 97 29.76 -14.15 5.06
N ALA A 98 29.99 -13.45 3.95
CA ALA A 98 29.02 -13.28 2.89
C ALA A 98 29.71 -13.18 1.53
N LYS A 99 28.95 -13.38 0.45
CA LYS A 99 29.44 -13.14 -0.91
C LYS A 99 29.68 -11.64 -1.15
N ARG A 100 30.44 -11.30 -2.20
CA ARG A 100 30.67 -9.90 -2.62
C ARG A 100 29.34 -9.18 -2.83
N GLY A 101 29.26 -7.94 -2.34
CA GLY A 101 28.04 -7.11 -2.44
C GLY A 101 27.00 -7.36 -1.35
N LYS A 102 27.28 -8.20 -0.35
CA LYS A 102 26.39 -8.48 0.79
C LYS A 102 27.09 -8.22 2.12
N LEU A 103 26.34 -7.71 3.10
CA LEU A 103 26.86 -7.39 4.43
C LEU A 103 26.90 -8.66 5.32
N PRO A 104 28.07 -9.12 5.76
CA PRO A 104 28.19 -10.29 6.64
C PRO A 104 27.64 -10.01 8.05
N GLY A 105 27.43 -11.07 8.81
CA GLY A 105 26.93 -11.03 10.19
C GLY A 105 25.41 -11.09 10.30
N ALA A 106 24.90 -11.77 11.33
CA ALA A 106 23.51 -11.70 11.73
C ALA A 106 23.21 -10.27 12.19
N LYS A 107 22.05 -9.75 11.81
CA LYS A 107 21.65 -8.36 12.01
C LYS A 107 20.26 -8.29 12.62
N THR A 108 20.00 -7.22 13.35
CA THR A 108 18.65 -6.83 13.75
C THR A 108 18.34 -5.44 13.21
N VAL A 109 17.06 -5.09 13.18
CA VAL A 109 16.57 -3.80 12.70
C VAL A 109 15.77 -3.15 13.83
N TYR A 110 16.07 -1.89 14.10
CA TYR A 110 15.28 -1.05 15.00
C TYR A 110 14.60 0.05 14.21
N ALA A 111 13.31 0.28 14.47
CA ALA A 111 12.65 1.53 14.10
C ALA A 111 12.87 2.57 15.19
N CYS A 112 13.27 3.78 14.82
CA CYS A 112 13.69 4.85 15.72
C CYS A 112 12.79 6.06 15.56
N ASN A 113 12.21 6.56 16.66
CA ASN A 113 11.24 7.64 16.73
C ASN A 113 9.89 7.33 16.05
N ASN A 114 9.91 6.85 14.81
CA ASN A 114 8.76 6.42 14.04
C ASN A 114 9.09 5.13 13.28
N ILE A 115 8.06 4.51 12.72
CA ILE A 115 8.17 3.20 12.07
C ILE A 115 8.86 3.21 10.71
N VAL A 116 9.27 4.38 10.20
CA VAL A 116 9.86 4.52 8.86
C VAL A 116 11.37 4.75 8.92
N ASN A 117 11.87 5.29 10.03
CA ASN A 117 13.28 5.52 10.27
C ASN A 117 13.92 4.27 10.87
N HIS A 118 14.66 3.54 10.05
CA HIS A 118 15.27 2.27 10.45
C HIS A 118 16.78 2.39 10.63
N VAL A 119 17.30 1.69 11.64
CA VAL A 119 18.73 1.45 11.81
C VAL A 119 19.00 -0.05 11.85
N VAL A 120 20.03 -0.47 11.13
CA VAL A 120 20.48 -1.86 11.09
C VAL A 120 21.73 -1.99 11.93
N VAL A 121 21.72 -2.91 12.88
CA VAL A 121 22.87 -3.21 13.75
C VAL A 121 23.12 -4.71 13.78
N LEU A 122 24.27 -5.13 14.31
CA LEU A 122 24.56 -6.55 14.50
C LEU A 122 23.56 -7.17 15.49
N TRP A 123 23.28 -8.46 15.30
CA TRP A 123 22.43 -9.22 16.20
C TRP A 123 22.96 -9.15 17.64
N GLY A 124 22.06 -8.93 18.60
CA GLY A 124 22.40 -8.76 20.02
C GLY A 124 23.02 -7.41 20.39
N SER A 125 23.23 -6.50 19.43
CA SER A 125 23.70 -5.14 19.71
C SER A 125 22.54 -4.20 20.03
N GLU A 126 22.79 -3.23 20.90
CA GLU A 126 21.86 -2.13 21.15
C GLU A 126 21.83 -1.15 19.96
N PRO A 127 20.70 -0.44 19.74
CA PRO A 127 20.64 0.63 18.76
C PRO A 127 21.54 1.81 19.17
N PRO A 128 22.00 2.66 18.23
CA PRO A 128 22.80 3.82 18.55
C PRO A 128 22.04 4.79 19.47
N ARG A 129 22.75 5.56 20.32
CA ARG A 129 22.15 6.54 21.25
C ARG A 129 21.27 7.59 20.58
N THR A 130 21.47 7.83 19.29
CA THR A 130 20.65 8.73 18.47
C THR A 130 19.27 8.17 18.14
N CYS A 131 19.08 6.85 18.26
CA CYS A 131 17.81 6.17 18.09
C CYS A 131 16.97 6.35 19.35
N ARG A 132 16.01 7.28 19.34
CA ARG A 132 15.05 7.41 20.44
C ARG A 132 13.87 6.48 20.21
N ASN A 133 13.25 6.03 21.30
CA ASN A 133 12.12 5.10 21.29
C ASN A 133 12.35 3.88 20.36
N PRO A 134 13.45 3.13 20.52
CA PRO A 134 13.77 2.01 19.64
C PRO A 134 12.72 0.91 19.74
N GLN A 135 12.16 0.52 18.61
CA GLN A 135 11.31 -0.67 18.47
C GLN A 135 12.04 -1.72 17.64
N GLN A 136 12.29 -2.90 18.23
CA GLN A 136 12.90 -4.01 17.51
C GLN A 136 11.92 -4.59 16.49
N MET A 137 12.33 -4.66 15.23
CA MET A 137 11.48 -5.03 14.10
C MET A 137 11.59 -6.51 13.73
N LEU A 138 12.77 -7.11 13.90
CA LEU A 138 12.94 -8.55 13.71
C LEU A 138 12.52 -9.30 14.97
N VAL A 139 11.48 -10.11 14.82
CA VAL A 139 10.93 -10.96 15.87
C VAL A 139 10.93 -12.42 15.42
N GLU A 140 11.22 -13.32 16.34
CA GLU A 140 11.24 -14.75 16.05
C GLU A 140 9.81 -15.31 15.98
N TYR A 141 9.45 -15.85 14.82
CA TYR A 141 8.17 -16.54 14.60
C TYR A 141 8.29 -18.07 14.71
N ILE A 142 9.46 -18.62 14.36
CA ILE A 142 9.71 -20.05 14.31
C ILE A 142 10.97 -20.35 15.13
N ARG A 143 10.86 -21.31 16.06
CA ARG A 143 11.99 -21.87 16.81
C ARG A 143 11.92 -23.39 16.72
N ASP A 144 13.02 -24.05 16.37
CA ASP A 144 13.09 -25.50 16.23
C ASP A 144 11.96 -26.11 15.38
N GLY A 145 11.64 -25.44 14.26
CA GLY A 145 10.58 -25.86 13.33
C GLY A 145 9.15 -25.65 13.81
N LYS A 146 8.94 -25.03 14.99
CA LYS A 146 7.61 -24.77 15.56
C LYS A 146 7.32 -23.28 15.59
N LEU A 147 6.07 -22.91 15.31
CA LEU A 147 5.60 -21.54 15.53
C LEU A 147 5.62 -21.23 17.03
N VAL A 148 6.34 -20.18 17.40
CA VAL A 148 6.44 -19.69 18.79
C VAL A 148 5.63 -18.41 19.01
N ARG A 149 4.94 -17.93 17.97
CA ARG A 149 4.06 -16.76 18.02
C ARG A 149 2.78 -17.03 17.25
N ARG A 150 1.70 -16.38 17.69
CA ARG A 150 0.45 -16.31 16.93
C ARG A 150 0.66 -15.47 15.68
N LEU A 151 0.21 -15.97 14.54
CA LEU A 151 0.13 -15.14 13.33
C LEU A 151 -0.99 -14.10 13.49
N PRO A 152 -0.76 -12.84 13.08
CA PRO A 152 -1.82 -11.84 13.10
C PRO A 152 -2.93 -12.20 12.11
N SER A 153 -4.15 -11.79 12.43
CA SER A 153 -5.30 -11.84 11.51
C SER A 153 -5.15 -10.83 10.38
N LEU A 154 -5.95 -10.99 9.31
CA LEU A 154 -5.97 -10.05 8.19
C LEU A 154 -6.33 -8.63 8.62
N ASP A 155 -7.26 -8.48 9.56
CA ASP A 155 -7.66 -7.17 10.09
C ASP A 155 -6.54 -6.51 10.91
N GLU A 156 -5.81 -7.29 11.69
CA GLU A 156 -4.65 -6.80 12.45
C GLU A 156 -3.52 -6.38 11.51
N ILE A 157 -3.24 -7.15 10.45
CA ILE A 157 -2.24 -6.80 9.42
C ILE A 157 -2.67 -5.50 8.72
N ARG A 158 -3.93 -5.40 8.29
CA ARG A 158 -4.45 -4.21 7.60
C ARG A 158 -4.38 -2.97 8.50
N LYS A 159 -4.80 -3.10 9.76
CA LYS A 159 -4.70 -2.03 10.76
C LYS A 159 -3.25 -1.60 10.97
N TYR A 160 -2.35 -2.56 11.11
CA TYR A 160 -0.92 -2.29 11.28
C TYR A 160 -0.36 -1.47 10.12
N VAL A 161 -0.64 -1.87 8.87
CA VAL A 161 -0.24 -1.10 7.67
C VAL A 161 -0.81 0.32 7.70
N PHE A 162 -2.08 0.51 8.06
CA PHE A 162 -2.66 1.87 8.16
C PHE A 162 -1.99 2.74 9.22
N GLU A 163 -1.69 2.18 10.40
CA GLU A 163 -0.96 2.92 11.44
C GLU A 163 0.45 3.29 11.00
N GLN A 164 1.09 2.48 10.15
CA GLN A 164 2.38 2.81 9.55
C GLN A 164 2.26 3.93 8.52
N LEU A 165 1.27 3.84 7.61
CA LEU A 165 1.03 4.86 6.60
C LEU A 165 0.77 6.24 7.23
N LYS A 166 0.09 6.32 8.37
CA LYS A 166 -0.13 7.60 9.09
C LYS A 166 1.18 8.29 9.46
N GLN A 167 2.23 7.53 9.77
CA GLN A 167 3.53 8.06 10.21
C GLN A 167 4.44 8.51 9.06
N LEU A 168 4.11 8.20 7.81
CA LEU A 168 4.87 8.67 6.66
C LEU A 168 4.83 10.20 6.56
N ASP A 169 5.94 10.78 6.10
CA ASP A 169 6.01 12.21 5.79
C ASP A 169 4.95 12.58 4.72
N PRO A 170 4.22 13.70 4.88
CA PRO A 170 3.25 14.16 3.88
C PRO A 170 3.80 14.24 2.46
N SER A 171 5.07 14.59 2.27
CA SER A 171 5.74 14.63 0.96
C SER A 171 5.89 13.25 0.30
N LEU A 172 5.93 12.18 1.09
CA LEU A 172 5.96 10.80 0.60
C LEU A 172 4.55 10.25 0.32
N LYS A 173 3.51 10.93 0.80
CA LYS A 173 2.10 10.58 0.58
C LYS A 173 1.50 11.28 -0.63
N SER A 174 2.22 12.24 -1.21
CA SER A 174 1.66 13.19 -2.15
C SER A 174 1.66 12.64 -3.58
N VAL A 175 0.86 11.60 -3.83
CA VAL A 175 0.67 11.06 -5.18
C VAL A 175 -0.13 12.02 -6.07
N CYS A 176 -0.99 12.83 -5.43
CA CYS A 176 -1.85 13.80 -6.12
C CYS A 176 -1.23 15.20 -6.27
N SER A 177 0.02 15.42 -5.85
CA SER A 177 0.73 16.70 -6.03
C SER A 177 1.75 16.59 -7.16
N THR A 178 1.25 16.51 -8.38
CA THR A 178 1.96 17.07 -9.52
C THR A 178 0.94 17.84 -10.31
N GLU A 179 1.00 19.16 -10.22
CA GLU A 179 0.38 20.04 -11.19
C GLU A 179 0.80 19.56 -12.58
N SER A 180 -0.18 19.12 -13.36
CA SER A 180 0.00 18.98 -14.79
C SER A 180 0.28 20.37 -15.33
N LYS A 181 1.56 20.69 -15.54
CA LYS A 181 1.97 21.83 -16.35
C LYS A 181 1.48 21.61 -17.78
N TYR A 182 0.30 22.12 -18.07
CA TYR A 182 -0.11 22.58 -19.40
C TYR A 182 -0.71 23.96 -19.24
#